data_AF-A0A950DA73-F1
#
_entry.id   AF-A0A950DA73-F1
#
_cell.length_a   1.000
_cell.length_b   1.000
_cell.length_c   1.000
_cell.angle_alpha   90.00
_cell.angle_beta   90.00
_cell.angle_gamma   90.00
#
_symmetry.space_group_name_H-M   'P 1'
#
loop_
_entity.id
_entity.type
_entity.pdbx_description
1 polymer ?
#
loop_
_entity_poly.entity_id
_entity_poly.type
_entity_poly.pdbx_seq_one_letter_code
_entity_poly.pdbx_strand_id
1 'polypeptide(L)'
;MRTRLISVLATALITNFGWAESTLELKQIPAPDGAYVIEISDAIRVVNSGSSSSLTLASNLEGVHRVDAKWSPDSRRVVVVISYARGSGVEAAYIDESGWHKALQPDTDLPTDELARQAGATGRLVSQSCRLGDWLDSRRIRVTGELIFSGQKKVPYEYTLVFTSEPGHLDRGGFEEGVIKGVEYHVR
;
A
#
# COMPACT_ATOMS: atom_id res chain seq x y z
N MET A 1 -42.77 30.72 -51.31
CA MET A 1 -41.50 31.27 -50.76
C MET A 1 -40.69 30.12 -50.18
N ARG A 2 -39.76 29.59 -50.99
CA ARG A 2 -38.30 29.55 -50.79
C ARG A 2 -37.80 28.68 -49.63
N THR A 3 -37.45 27.46 -50.02
CA THR A 3 -36.45 26.54 -49.47
C THR A 3 -35.12 27.22 -49.15
N ARG A 4 -34.50 26.89 -48.00
CA ARG A 4 -33.05 26.67 -47.87
C ARG A 4 -32.76 25.68 -46.73
N LEU A 5 -32.30 24.49 -47.11
CA LEU A 5 -31.37 23.67 -46.31
C LEU A 5 -30.02 24.40 -46.24
N ILE A 6 -29.39 24.43 -45.07
CA ILE A 6 -27.93 24.33 -44.93
C ILE A 6 -27.66 23.44 -43.71
N SER A 7 -27.16 22.24 -43.98
CA SER A 7 -26.45 21.37 -43.05
C SER A 7 -24.97 21.77 -43.09
N VAL A 8 -24.32 21.96 -41.94
CA VAL A 8 -22.88 21.68 -41.79
C VAL A 8 -22.65 21.20 -40.35
N LEU A 9 -22.22 19.94 -40.26
CA LEU A 9 -21.61 19.30 -39.09
C LEU A 9 -20.45 20.15 -38.55
N ALA A 10 -20.39 20.31 -37.23
CA ALA A 10 -19.12 20.49 -36.53
C ALA A 10 -19.03 19.44 -35.43
N THR A 11 -18.42 18.32 -35.81
CA THR A 11 -17.93 17.28 -34.91
C THR A 11 -16.83 17.86 -34.03
N ALA A 12 -17.16 18.35 -32.85
CA ALA A 12 -16.17 18.53 -31.80
C ALA A 12 -16.08 17.20 -31.03
N LEU A 13 -15.24 16.31 -31.53
CA LEU A 13 -14.77 15.14 -30.81
C LEU A 13 -13.91 15.67 -29.65
N ILE A 14 -14.53 15.95 -28.51
CA ILE A 14 -13.79 16.10 -27.27
C ILE A 14 -13.31 14.69 -26.95
N THR A 15 -12.07 14.39 -27.33
CA THR A 15 -11.34 13.24 -26.84
C THR A 15 -11.25 13.39 -25.33
N ASN A 16 -12.19 12.73 -24.65
CA ASN A 16 -12.20 12.55 -23.22
C ASN A 16 -11.04 11.60 -22.90
N PHE A 17 -9.79 12.09 -22.99
CA PHE A 17 -8.66 11.49 -22.30
C PHE A 17 -8.84 11.81 -20.82
N GLY A 18 -9.84 11.15 -20.22
CA GLY A 18 -9.95 11.04 -18.78
C GLY A 18 -8.78 10.19 -18.30
N TRP A 19 -7.63 10.84 -18.11
CA TRP A 19 -6.74 10.43 -17.04
C TRP A 19 -7.63 10.41 -15.81
N ALA A 20 -7.93 9.23 -15.30
CA ALA A 20 -8.66 9.10 -14.05
C ALA A 20 -7.82 9.86 -13.01
N GLU A 21 -8.30 11.05 -12.62
CA GLU A 21 -7.79 11.72 -11.43
C GLU A 21 -8.03 10.74 -10.28
N SER A 22 -6.98 10.01 -9.91
CA SER A 22 -6.93 9.34 -8.62
C SER A 22 -6.80 10.45 -7.59
N THR A 23 -7.92 11.05 -7.21
CA THR A 23 -7.98 11.97 -6.09
C THR A 23 -8.00 11.14 -4.81
N LEU A 24 -6.83 10.63 -4.44
CA LEU A 24 -6.59 10.32 -3.03
C LEU A 24 -6.79 11.64 -2.27
N GLU A 25 -7.90 11.74 -1.53
CA GLU A 25 -8.16 12.89 -0.68
C GLU A 25 -7.06 13.02 0.38
N LEU A 26 -6.70 14.27 0.70
CA LEU A 26 -5.77 14.55 1.78
C LEU A 26 -6.27 13.90 3.06
N LYS A 27 -5.48 12.97 3.60
CA LYS A 27 -5.80 12.27 4.84
C LYS A 27 -4.61 12.35 5.79
N GLN A 28 -4.89 12.76 7.01
CA GLN A 28 -3.93 12.80 8.10
C GLN A 28 -4.31 11.77 9.16
N ILE A 29 -3.34 10.98 9.62
CA ILE A 29 -3.55 9.95 10.65
C ILE A 29 -2.55 10.20 11.78
N PRO A 30 -2.99 10.76 12.92
CA PRO A 30 -2.09 11.06 14.03
C PRO A 30 -1.60 9.79 14.72
N ALA A 31 -0.36 9.83 15.20
CA ALA A 31 0.20 8.79 16.06
C ALA A 31 -0.47 8.81 17.45
N PRO A 32 -0.51 7.68 18.18
CA PRO A 32 -1.11 7.60 19.52
C PRO A 32 -0.59 8.63 20.54
N ASP A 33 0.70 8.96 20.48
CA ASP A 33 1.37 9.97 21.32
C ASP A 33 1.19 11.43 20.82
N GLY A 34 0.61 11.62 19.63
CA GLY A 34 0.40 12.92 19.00
C GLY A 34 1.65 13.58 18.42
N ALA A 35 2.83 12.97 18.58
CA ALA A 35 4.11 13.56 18.15
C ALA A 35 4.33 13.49 16.64
N TYR A 36 3.63 12.58 15.96
CA TYR A 36 3.77 12.36 14.52
C TYR A 36 2.41 12.23 13.83
N VAL A 37 2.41 12.41 12.51
CA VAL A 37 1.25 12.23 11.64
C VAL A 37 1.66 11.52 10.35
N ILE A 38 0.81 10.64 9.85
CA ILE A 38 0.92 10.12 8.49
C ILE A 38 0.11 11.05 7.60
N GLU A 39 0.75 11.63 6.60
CA GLU A 39 0.08 12.44 5.57
C GLU A 39 -0.03 11.62 4.30
N ILE A 40 -1.23 11.53 3.75
CA ILE A 40 -1.53 10.85 2.49
C ILE A 40 -2.13 11.90 1.55
N SER A 41 -1.42 12.22 0.47
CA SER A 41 -1.88 13.13 -0.59
C SER A 41 -1.28 12.77 -1.95
N ASP A 42 -0.31 13.54 -2.44
CA ASP A 42 0.53 13.23 -3.61
C ASP A 42 1.57 12.13 -3.31
N ALA A 43 1.94 12.05 -2.05
CA ALA A 43 2.87 11.08 -1.47
C ALA A 43 2.34 10.62 -0.11
N ILE A 44 2.96 9.56 0.42
CA ILE A 44 2.73 9.08 1.78
C ILE A 44 3.96 9.45 2.60
N ARG A 45 3.77 10.29 3.62
CA ARG A 45 4.85 10.81 4.46
C ARG A 45 4.56 10.59 5.94
N VAL A 46 5.61 10.38 6.72
CA VAL A 46 5.58 10.47 8.18
C VAL A 46 6.16 11.83 8.55
N VAL A 47 5.39 12.67 9.22
CA VAL A 47 5.75 14.05 9.56
C VAL A 47 5.76 14.21 11.07
N ASN A 48 6.73 14.96 11.60
CA ASN A 48 6.75 15.34 13.00
C ASN A 48 5.80 16.54 13.23
N SER A 49 4.91 16.42 14.22
CA SER A 49 3.94 17.44 14.63
C SER A 49 4.65 18.69 15.17
N GLY A 50 5.15 19.56 14.29
CA GLY A 50 5.83 20.81 14.64
C GLY A 50 7.21 21.01 14.02
N SER A 51 7.66 20.08 13.17
CA SER A 51 8.94 20.17 12.46
C SER A 51 8.72 19.97 10.95
N SER A 52 9.62 20.54 10.14
CA SER A 52 9.66 20.30 8.68
C SER A 52 10.27 18.94 8.32
N SER A 53 10.78 18.19 9.30
CA SER A 53 11.33 16.86 9.09
C SER A 53 10.23 15.87 8.73
N SER A 54 10.41 15.17 7.62
CA SER A 54 9.51 14.11 7.17
C SER A 54 10.27 12.94 6.55
N LEU A 55 9.72 11.73 6.70
CA LEU A 55 10.15 10.55 5.95
C LEU A 55 9.10 10.27 4.87
N THR A 56 9.51 10.21 3.60
CA THR A 56 8.60 9.83 2.51
C THR A 56 8.58 8.32 2.35
N LEU A 57 7.46 7.66 2.68
CA LEU A 57 7.25 6.21 2.49
C LEU A 57 7.07 5.87 1.01
N ALA A 58 6.16 6.57 0.32
CA ALA A 58 5.91 6.39 -1.11
C ALA A 58 5.77 7.74 -1.80
N SER A 59 6.49 7.96 -2.90
CA SER A 59 6.57 9.25 -3.61
C SER A 59 5.72 9.34 -4.87
N ASN A 60 5.15 8.22 -5.33
CA ASN A 60 4.28 8.17 -6.50
C ASN A 60 3.06 7.29 -6.19
N LEU A 61 1.87 7.90 -6.25
CA LEU A 61 0.59 7.24 -6.00
C LEU A 61 -0.28 7.13 -7.26
N GLU A 62 0.32 7.23 -8.45
CA GLU A 62 -0.38 7.00 -9.71
C GLU A 62 -0.99 5.60 -9.77
N GLY A 63 -2.28 5.52 -10.13
CA GLY A 63 -3.02 4.26 -10.20
C GLY A 63 -3.36 3.62 -8.85
N VAL A 64 -2.99 4.26 -7.73
CA VAL A 64 -3.46 3.88 -6.39
C VAL A 64 -4.93 4.22 -6.28
N HIS A 65 -5.73 3.32 -5.73
CA HIS A 65 -7.17 3.56 -5.50
C HIS A 65 -7.56 3.46 -4.03
N ARG A 66 -6.65 2.98 -3.17
CA ARG A 66 -6.85 2.93 -1.71
C ARG A 66 -5.53 2.91 -0.99
N VAL A 67 -5.47 3.65 0.12
CA VAL A 67 -4.39 3.61 1.09
C VAL A 67 -4.98 3.27 2.46
N ASP A 68 -4.44 2.25 3.11
CA ASP A 68 -4.73 1.91 4.50
C ASP A 68 -3.44 2.07 5.31
N ALA A 69 -3.52 2.65 6.50
CA ALA A 69 -2.33 2.98 7.27
C ALA A 69 -2.62 2.94 8.77
N LYS A 70 -1.69 2.36 9.54
CA LYS A 70 -1.82 2.20 10.99
C LYS A 70 -0.49 2.47 11.72
N TRP A 71 -0.61 3.18 12.83
CA TRP A 71 0.45 3.38 13.81
C TRP A 71 0.52 2.22 14.79
N SER A 72 1.73 1.81 15.19
CA SER A 72 1.90 0.90 16.32
C SER A 72 1.42 1.56 17.61
N PRO A 73 1.01 0.78 18.63
CA PRO A 73 0.53 1.32 19.90
C PRO A 73 1.53 2.21 20.65
N ASP A 74 2.84 2.04 20.40
CA ASP A 74 3.92 2.82 21.00
C ASP A 74 4.35 4.04 20.16
N SER A 75 3.63 4.36 19.08
CA SER A 75 4.00 5.39 18.08
C SER A 75 5.34 5.20 17.38
N ARG A 76 6.05 4.08 17.60
CA ARG A 76 7.41 3.91 17.07
C ARG A 76 7.47 3.30 15.68
N ARG A 77 6.33 2.87 15.13
CA ARG A 77 6.25 2.19 13.84
C ARG A 77 4.97 2.56 13.11
N VAL A 78 5.04 2.47 11.80
CA VAL A 78 3.91 2.66 10.90
C VAL A 78 3.96 1.61 9.82
N VAL A 79 2.78 1.12 9.45
CA VAL A 79 2.59 0.26 8.28
C VAL A 79 1.52 0.88 7.40
N VAL A 80 1.76 0.84 6.10
CA VAL A 80 0.89 1.37 5.06
C VAL A 80 0.69 0.29 4.00
N VAL A 81 -0.56 0.02 3.65
CA VAL A 81 -0.94 -0.79 2.48
C VAL A 81 -1.39 0.15 1.37
N ILE A 82 -0.73 0.04 0.22
CA ILE A 82 -1.02 0.80 -0.99
C ILE A 82 -1.68 -0.14 -2.00
N SER A 83 -2.95 0.10 -2.34
CA SER A 83 -3.71 -0.79 -3.23
C SER A 83 -3.81 -0.20 -4.65
N TYR A 84 -3.46 -1.04 -5.63
CA TYR A 84 -3.56 -0.80 -7.08
C TYR A 84 -4.59 -1.77 -7.69
N ALA A 85 -5.03 -1.51 -8.93
CA ALA A 85 -6.08 -2.33 -9.56
C ALA A 85 -5.81 -3.85 -9.59
N ARG A 86 -4.53 -4.27 -9.60
CA ARG A 86 -4.12 -5.68 -9.71
C ARG A 86 -3.26 -6.19 -8.55
N GLY A 87 -2.96 -5.34 -7.57
CA GLY A 87 -1.95 -5.67 -6.56
C GLY A 87 -2.03 -4.75 -5.36
N SER A 88 -1.31 -5.11 -4.30
CA SER A 88 -1.12 -4.25 -3.15
C SER A 88 0.33 -4.30 -2.69
N GLY A 89 0.91 -3.14 -2.42
CA GLY A 89 2.21 -3.00 -1.79
C GLY A 89 2.07 -2.75 -0.30
N VAL A 90 3.07 -3.15 0.49
CA VAL A 90 3.19 -2.83 1.91
C VAL A 90 4.45 -2.01 2.11
N GLU A 91 4.27 -0.80 2.63
CA GLU A 91 5.35 0.10 3.03
C GLU A 91 5.36 0.19 4.55
N ALA A 92 6.53 0.33 5.15
CA ALA A 92 6.66 0.43 6.59
C ALA A 92 7.81 1.35 6.99
N ALA A 93 7.72 1.89 8.21
CA ALA A 93 8.81 2.65 8.81
C ALA A 93 8.85 2.48 10.33
N TYR A 94 10.00 2.77 10.90
CA TYR A 94 10.23 2.78 12.35
C TYR A 94 11.10 3.96 12.76
N ILE A 95 11.04 4.33 14.04
CA ILE A 95 11.89 5.36 14.64
C ILE A 95 12.78 4.79 15.75
N ASP A 96 14.06 5.15 15.69
CA ASP A 96 15.05 4.92 16.74
C ASP A 96 15.77 6.23 17.12
N GLU A 97 16.88 6.10 17.86
CA GLU A 97 17.67 7.24 18.35
C GLU A 97 18.27 8.10 17.23
N SER A 98 18.45 7.53 16.03
CA SER A 98 18.99 8.23 14.86
C SER A 98 17.90 8.84 13.98
N GLY A 99 16.62 8.51 14.22
CA GLY A 99 15.48 9.09 13.53
C GLY A 99 14.60 8.05 12.84
N TRP A 100 13.85 8.53 11.84
CA TRP A 100 12.92 7.73 11.06
C TRP A 100 13.63 6.97 9.94
N HIS A 101 13.33 5.68 9.82
CA HIS A 101 13.87 4.77 8.82
C HIS A 101 12.75 4.05 8.09
N LYS A 102 12.92 3.81 6.79
CA LYS A 102 12.08 2.85 6.07
C LYS A 102 12.40 1.44 6.54
N ALA A 103 11.37 0.61 6.61
CA ALA A 103 11.55 -0.83 6.74
C ALA A 103 11.28 -1.49 5.39
N LEU A 104 12.27 -2.20 4.87
CA LEU A 104 12.11 -2.92 3.62
C LEU A 104 11.38 -4.24 3.84
N GLN A 105 10.45 -4.54 2.95
CA GLN A 105 10.05 -5.92 2.76
C GLN A 105 11.14 -6.60 1.92
N PRO A 106 11.82 -7.64 2.43
CA PRO A 106 12.72 -8.42 1.58
C PRO A 106 11.87 -9.02 0.46
N ASP A 107 12.47 -9.40 -0.66
CA ASP A 107 11.82 -10.08 -1.80
C ASP A 107 11.27 -11.48 -1.41
N THR A 108 10.49 -11.54 -0.34
CA THR A 108 9.74 -12.70 0.09
C THR A 108 8.38 -12.56 -0.56
N ASP A 109 8.29 -13.18 -1.73
CA ASP A 109 7.04 -13.36 -2.44
C ASP A 109 5.99 -13.92 -1.48
N LEU A 110 4.84 -13.25 -1.42
CA LEU A 110 3.63 -13.83 -0.84
C LEU A 110 3.52 -15.28 -1.37
N PRO A 111 3.38 -16.31 -0.51
CA PRO A 111 3.44 -17.72 -0.92
C PRO A 111 2.15 -18.13 -1.67
N THR A 112 1.94 -17.52 -2.82
CA THR A 112 0.71 -17.52 -3.61
C THR A 112 0.38 -18.93 -4.07
N ASP A 113 1.38 -19.69 -4.52
CA ASP A 113 1.20 -21.07 -4.98
C ASP A 113 0.78 -22.00 -3.85
N GLU A 114 1.35 -21.82 -2.66
CA GLU A 114 1.00 -22.61 -1.48
C GLU A 114 -0.41 -22.29 -1.00
N LEU A 115 -0.77 -21.00 -0.92
CA LEU A 115 -2.14 -20.57 -0.57
C LEU A 115 -3.16 -21.03 -1.61
N ALA A 116 -2.82 -20.97 -2.91
CA ALA A 116 -3.66 -21.48 -3.99
C ALA A 116 -3.88 -22.98 -3.83
N ARG A 117 -2.82 -23.76 -3.58
CA ARG A 117 -2.86 -25.21 -3.38
C ARG A 117 -3.74 -25.58 -2.18
N GLN A 118 -3.56 -24.92 -1.04
CA GLN A 118 -4.38 -25.13 0.17
C GLN A 118 -5.87 -24.87 -0.09
N ALA A 119 -6.19 -23.83 -0.86
CA ALA A 119 -7.56 -23.50 -1.21
C ALA A 119 -8.12 -24.32 -2.39
N GLY A 120 -7.31 -25.15 -3.07
CA GLY A 120 -7.68 -25.83 -4.30
C GLY A 120 -7.99 -24.87 -5.45
N ALA A 121 -7.27 -23.75 -5.54
CA ALA A 121 -7.35 -22.80 -6.64
C ALA A 121 -6.32 -23.14 -7.72
N THR A 122 -6.68 -22.86 -8.97
CA THR A 122 -5.84 -23.12 -10.15
C THR A 122 -5.88 -21.92 -11.09
N GLY A 123 -4.88 -21.85 -11.97
CA GLY A 123 -4.76 -20.78 -12.96
C GLY A 123 -3.85 -19.65 -12.49
N ARG A 124 -3.81 -18.57 -13.28
CA ARG A 124 -2.91 -17.43 -13.03
C ARG A 124 -3.53 -16.47 -12.01
N LEU A 125 -2.72 -15.90 -11.12
CA LEU A 125 -3.12 -14.77 -10.28
C LEU A 125 -3.47 -13.55 -11.15
N VAL A 126 -4.69 -13.05 -11.00
CA VAL A 126 -5.23 -11.89 -11.74
C VAL A 126 -5.15 -10.62 -10.91
N SER A 127 -5.45 -10.73 -9.61
CA SER A 127 -5.39 -9.60 -8.69
C SER A 127 -5.09 -10.08 -7.28
N GLN A 128 -4.36 -9.27 -6.54
CA GLN A 128 -4.13 -9.42 -5.11
C GLN A 128 -4.57 -8.13 -4.42
N SER A 129 -5.32 -8.27 -3.34
CA SER A 129 -5.59 -7.17 -2.41
C SER A 129 -5.19 -7.55 -0.99
N CYS A 130 -4.76 -6.57 -0.20
CA CYS A 130 -4.61 -6.72 1.25
C CYS A 130 -5.09 -5.47 2.00
N ARG A 131 -5.23 -5.59 3.31
CA ARG A 131 -5.62 -4.53 4.25
C ARG A 131 -5.02 -4.80 5.63
N LEU A 132 -4.83 -3.75 6.41
CA LEU A 132 -4.28 -3.86 7.77
C LEU A 132 -5.37 -4.30 8.75
N GLY A 133 -5.07 -5.35 9.49
CA GLY A 133 -5.82 -5.80 10.66
C GLY A 133 -5.34 -5.09 11.92
N ASP A 134 -5.51 -5.73 13.07
CA ASP A 134 -5.10 -5.17 14.36
C ASP A 134 -3.62 -5.40 14.65
N TRP A 135 -3.03 -4.48 15.40
CA TRP A 135 -1.73 -4.71 16.02
C TRP A 135 -1.85 -5.80 17.08
N LEU A 136 -0.98 -6.80 16.99
CA LEU A 136 -0.84 -7.85 18.00
C LEU A 136 0.06 -7.37 19.15
N ASP A 137 1.04 -6.53 18.83
CA ASP A 137 1.89 -5.79 19.78
C ASP A 137 2.56 -4.61 19.07
N SER A 138 3.62 -4.01 19.64
CA SER A 138 4.32 -2.87 19.03
C SER A 138 5.21 -3.20 17.83
N ARG A 139 5.33 -4.47 17.44
CA ARG A 139 6.17 -4.96 16.33
C ARG A 139 5.42 -5.87 15.35
N ARG A 140 4.22 -6.32 15.69
CA ARG A 140 3.46 -7.29 14.90
C ARG A 140 2.06 -6.79 14.59
N ILE A 141 1.68 -6.82 13.32
CA ILE A 141 0.33 -6.44 12.87
C ILE A 141 -0.25 -7.54 11.97
N ARG A 142 -1.55 -7.83 12.12
CA ARG A 142 -2.24 -8.74 11.19
C ARG A 142 -2.45 -8.05 9.85
N VAL A 143 -2.33 -8.82 8.77
CA VAL A 143 -2.69 -8.40 7.42
C VAL A 143 -3.64 -9.44 6.84
N THR A 144 -4.76 -8.98 6.29
CA THR A 144 -5.72 -9.86 5.61
C THR A 144 -5.81 -9.47 4.15
N GLY A 145 -6.09 -10.43 3.28
CA GLY A 145 -6.21 -10.16 1.85
C GLY A 145 -7.03 -11.17 1.09
N GLU A 146 -7.14 -10.94 -0.20
CA GLU A 146 -7.81 -11.83 -1.16
C GLU A 146 -6.94 -11.96 -2.41
N LEU A 147 -6.69 -13.20 -2.83
CA LEU A 147 -6.11 -13.55 -4.12
C LEU A 147 -7.25 -13.91 -5.08
N ILE A 148 -7.21 -13.36 -6.29
CA ILE A 148 -8.19 -13.63 -7.34
C ILE A 148 -7.48 -14.32 -8.49
N PHE A 149 -7.88 -15.55 -8.81
CA PHE A 149 -7.30 -16.35 -9.90
C PHE A 149 -8.13 -16.25 -11.18
N SER A 150 -7.55 -16.58 -12.32
CA SER A 150 -8.19 -16.52 -13.63
C SER A 150 -9.43 -17.40 -13.76
N GLY A 151 -9.53 -18.47 -12.96
CA GLY A 151 -10.75 -19.27 -12.81
C GLY A 151 -11.85 -18.59 -11.96
N GLN A 152 -11.71 -17.30 -11.67
CA GLN A 152 -12.55 -16.48 -10.78
C GLN A 152 -12.65 -16.95 -9.33
N LYS A 153 -11.84 -17.95 -8.96
CA LYS A 153 -11.73 -18.39 -7.57
C LYS A 153 -11.02 -17.32 -6.74
N LYS A 154 -11.65 -16.99 -5.62
CA LYS A 154 -11.15 -16.08 -4.60
C LYS A 154 -10.58 -16.89 -3.45
N VAL A 155 -9.36 -16.57 -3.03
CA VAL A 155 -8.68 -17.21 -1.91
C VAL A 155 -8.40 -16.14 -0.86
N PRO A 156 -9.23 -16.04 0.19
CA PRO A 156 -8.93 -15.16 1.31
C PRO A 156 -7.72 -15.72 2.07
N TYR A 157 -6.84 -14.83 2.49
CA TYR A 157 -5.64 -15.19 3.25
C TYR A 157 -5.39 -14.20 4.38
N GLU A 158 -4.59 -14.65 5.34
CA GLU A 158 -4.11 -13.83 6.44
C GLU A 158 -2.65 -14.16 6.73
N TYR A 159 -1.91 -13.17 7.21
CA TYR A 159 -0.56 -13.35 7.76
C TYR A 159 -0.27 -12.29 8.82
N THR A 160 0.79 -12.51 9.59
CA THR A 160 1.32 -11.53 10.54
C THR A 160 2.52 -10.82 9.92
N LEU A 161 2.47 -9.50 9.78
CA LEU A 161 3.63 -8.68 9.41
C LEU A 161 4.43 -8.35 10.68
N VAL A 162 5.73 -8.64 10.66
CA VAL A 162 6.64 -8.51 11.81
C VAL A 162 7.77 -7.56 11.45
N PHE A 163 8.02 -6.56 12.28
CA PHE A 163 9.26 -5.80 12.26
C PHE A 163 10.36 -6.61 12.93
N THR A 164 11.36 -6.98 12.15
CA THR A 164 12.54 -7.68 12.66
C THR A 164 13.62 -6.69 13.07
N SER A 165 14.54 -7.13 13.93
CA SER A 165 15.75 -6.40 14.28
C SER A 165 16.93 -6.76 13.37
N GLU A 166 16.69 -7.54 12.32
CA GLU A 166 17.73 -7.95 11.39
C GLU A 166 17.97 -6.82 10.39
N PRO A 167 19.23 -6.45 10.12
CA PRO A 167 19.55 -5.50 9.06
C PRO A 167 19.20 -6.11 7.69
N GLY A 168 18.54 -5.33 6.85
CA GLY A 168 18.21 -5.69 5.46
C GLY A 168 19.42 -5.69 4.55
N HIS A 169 19.28 -6.31 3.37
CA HIS A 169 20.38 -6.41 2.43
C HIS A 169 20.75 -5.03 1.85
N LEU A 170 22.05 -4.72 1.88
CA LEU A 170 22.64 -3.45 1.47
C LEU A 170 22.58 -3.30 -0.05
N ASP A 171 21.75 -2.39 -0.58
CA ASP A 171 21.91 -1.96 -1.98
C ASP A 171 22.79 -0.71 -2.05
N ARG A 172 24.04 -0.91 -2.51
CA ARG A 172 25.14 0.00 -2.96
C ARG A 172 25.30 1.45 -2.45
N GLY A 173 24.52 1.97 -1.51
CA GLY A 173 24.54 3.36 -1.03
C GLY A 173 24.72 3.55 0.47
N GLY A 174 24.56 2.47 1.26
CA GLY A 174 24.82 2.43 2.70
C GLY A 174 23.82 3.20 3.56
N PHE A 175 22.92 2.49 4.24
CA PHE A 175 22.37 2.73 5.60
C PHE A 175 21.71 1.42 6.07
N GLU A 176 21.66 1.19 7.39
CA GLU A 176 21.03 0.01 8.00
C GLU A 176 19.50 0.14 7.96
N GLU A 177 18.85 -0.47 6.98
CA GLU A 177 17.38 -0.50 6.88
C GLU A 177 16.85 -1.72 7.64
N GLY A 178 15.91 -1.50 8.57
CA GLY A 178 15.19 -2.58 9.23
C GLY A 178 14.32 -3.38 8.24
N VAL A 179 14.00 -4.62 8.58
CA VAL A 179 13.24 -5.53 7.69
C VAL A 179 11.87 -5.83 8.26
N ILE A 180 10.81 -5.66 7.44
CA ILE A 180 9.49 -6.23 7.71
C ILE A 180 9.35 -7.59 7.04
N LYS A 181 8.81 -8.57 7.74
CA LYS A 181 8.61 -9.93 7.22
C LYS A 181 7.19 -10.38 7.48
N GLY A 182 6.52 -10.91 6.46
CA GLY A 182 5.28 -11.65 6.68
C GLY A 182 5.59 -13.07 7.17
N VAL A 183 4.87 -13.51 8.20
CA VAL A 183 4.96 -14.85 8.79
C VAL A 183 3.57 -15.41 9.01
N GLU A 184 3.47 -16.71 9.29
CA GLU A 184 2.20 -17.36 9.65
C GLU A 184 1.11 -17.23 8.56
N TYR A 185 1.49 -17.28 7.28
CA TYR A 185 0.55 -17.25 6.17
C TYR A 185 -0.41 -18.44 6.22
N HIS A 186 -1.71 -18.17 6.11
CA HIS A 186 -2.73 -19.21 6.04
C HIS A 186 -3.96 -18.76 5.24
N VAL A 187 -4.66 -19.72 4.66
CA VAL A 187 -5.99 -19.53 4.07
C VAL A 187 -7.02 -19.32 5.18
N ARG A 188 -7.95 -18.38 4.99
CA ARG A 188 -9.00 -18.05 5.95
C ARG A 188 -10.33 -18.73 5.62
#